data_AF-A0AB34L1M1-F1
#
_entry.id   AF-A0AB34L1M1-F1
#
_cell.length_a   1.000
_cell.length_b   1.000
_cell.length_c   1.000
_cell.angle_alpha   90.00
_cell.angle_beta   90.00
_cell.angle_gamma   90.00
#
_symmetry.space_group_name_H-M   'P 1'
#
loop_
_entity.id
_entity.type
_entity.pdbx_description
1 polymer ?
#
loop_
_entity_poly.entity_id
_entity_poly.type
_entity_poly.pdbx_seq_one_letter_code
_entity_poly.pdbx_strand_id
1 'polypeptide(L)'
;MATTATDLLPTPSVTPPLQAEAQMLPAQINTATRKQHTELNRLIIERLPLALPPRATNPKAYALGIAAFAQIFLAFEQAFDDLQHESHEALTPDEPHQRELKAWISDLRPAGLKRSPRLKRDLQYLPELDRANFSQFDDETQERIRSLAAAKPHTLVAYTWVMYMAIFSGGRWIREQLASAKPEFWTAHTNAGPAMAEKTPLGMPGFSFLSFDGEEDGEDLKTEYKRRLAEGDDLLNVQERQDIVEASQELFEICISIVKKLDLEIRRQEIASRLMSAGLVVFVVICAWVWYRLRGWAS
;
A
#
# COMPACT_ATOMS: atom_id res chain seq x y z
N MET A 1 -69.75 -26.52 19.65
CA MET A 1 -68.88 -26.10 20.78
C MET A 1 -68.00 -27.30 21.08
N ALA A 2 -66.67 -27.30 21.04
CA ALA A 2 -65.71 -26.21 21.18
C ALA A 2 -64.48 -26.45 20.27
N THR A 3 -63.93 -25.34 19.80
CA THR A 3 -62.66 -25.16 19.11
C THR A 3 -61.50 -25.41 20.08
N THR A 4 -60.47 -26.16 19.65
CA THR A 4 -59.17 -26.16 20.35
C THR A 4 -58.11 -25.80 19.33
N ALA A 5 -57.65 -24.55 19.40
CA ALA A 5 -56.52 -24.05 18.64
C ALA A 5 -55.23 -24.48 19.36
N THR A 6 -54.38 -25.23 18.67
CA THR A 6 -53.03 -25.56 19.14
C THR A 6 -52.13 -24.38 18.84
N ASP A 7 -51.76 -23.67 19.90
CA ASP A 7 -50.82 -22.55 19.89
C ASP A 7 -49.41 -23.08 19.59
N LEU A 8 -48.91 -22.81 18.37
CA LEU A 8 -47.54 -23.10 17.98
C LEU A 8 -46.68 -21.90 18.35
N LEU A 9 -45.93 -22.03 19.45
CA LEU A 9 -44.83 -21.11 19.78
C LEU A 9 -43.84 -21.05 18.60
N PRO A 10 -43.40 -19.84 18.17
CA PRO A 10 -42.41 -19.73 17.12
C PRO A 10 -41.05 -20.23 17.65
N THR A 11 -40.50 -21.24 17.00
CA THR A 11 -39.10 -21.66 17.19
C THR A 11 -38.18 -20.48 16.89
N PRO A 12 -37.24 -20.13 17.78
CA PRO A 12 -36.25 -19.10 17.48
C PRO A 12 -35.38 -19.58 16.31
N SER A 13 -35.33 -18.79 15.24
CA SER A 13 -34.45 -19.01 14.10
C SER A 13 -33.00 -18.88 14.56
N VAL A 14 -32.35 -20.01 14.86
CA VAL A 14 -30.91 -20.05 15.09
C VAL A 14 -30.24 -19.96 13.71
N THR A 15 -29.77 -18.76 13.35
CA THR A 15 -28.93 -18.59 12.15
C THR A 15 -27.66 -19.43 12.34
N PRO A 16 -27.32 -20.36 11.43
CA PRO A 16 -26.14 -21.21 11.57
C PRO A 16 -24.82 -20.39 11.60
N PRO A 17 -23.79 -20.86 12.33
CA PRO A 17 -22.53 -20.13 12.54
C PRO A 17 -21.86 -19.63 11.26
N LEU A 18 -21.94 -20.42 10.18
CA LEU A 18 -21.35 -20.09 8.87
C LEU A 18 -22.02 -18.89 8.19
N GLN A 19 -23.31 -18.64 8.46
CA GLN A 19 -24.01 -17.46 7.93
C GLN A 19 -23.67 -16.20 8.74
N ALA A 20 -23.42 -16.34 10.05
CA ALA A 20 -22.98 -15.23 10.88
C ALA A 20 -21.55 -14.78 10.51
N GLU A 21 -20.63 -15.72 10.26
CA GLU A 21 -19.27 -15.38 9.79
C GLU A 21 -19.27 -14.68 8.42
N ALA A 22 -20.18 -15.08 7.51
CA ALA A 22 -20.32 -14.44 6.20
C ALA A 22 -20.86 -12.99 6.28
N GLN A 23 -21.53 -12.64 7.39
CA GLN A 23 -22.06 -11.30 7.63
C GLN A 23 -21.01 -10.35 8.23
N MET A 24 -19.89 -10.85 8.75
CA MET A 24 -18.83 -10.00 9.30
C MET A 24 -18.20 -9.12 8.22
N LEU A 25 -17.87 -7.86 8.55
CA LEU A 25 -17.31 -6.91 7.58
C LEU A 25 -16.05 -7.43 6.87
N PRO A 26 -15.06 -8.07 7.54
CA PRO A 26 -13.93 -8.72 6.87
C PRO A 26 -14.31 -9.69 5.76
N ALA A 27 -15.33 -10.53 5.99
CA ALA A 27 -15.79 -11.51 5.01
C ALA A 27 -16.45 -10.85 3.81
N GLN A 28 -17.21 -9.77 4.05
CA GLN A 28 -17.81 -8.96 2.98
C GLN A 28 -16.72 -8.31 2.11
N ILE A 29 -15.73 -7.64 2.73
CA ILE A 29 -14.60 -7.03 2.01
C ILE A 29 -13.86 -8.08 1.18
N ASN A 30 -13.48 -9.21 1.79
CA ASN A 30 -12.73 -10.26 1.11
C ASN A 30 -13.50 -10.87 -0.07
N THR A 31 -14.82 -11.01 0.07
CA THR A 31 -15.67 -11.53 -1.01
C THR A 31 -15.79 -10.51 -2.14
N ALA A 32 -16.07 -9.25 -1.81
CA ALA A 32 -16.26 -8.17 -2.78
C ALA A 32 -14.98 -7.79 -3.55
N THR A 33 -13.80 -8.00 -2.95
CA THR A 33 -12.50 -7.62 -3.53
C THR A 33 -11.72 -8.79 -4.12
N ARG A 34 -12.25 -10.03 -4.06
CA ARG A 34 -11.53 -11.25 -4.48
C ARG A 34 -10.95 -11.16 -5.90
N LYS A 35 -11.72 -10.62 -6.85
CA LYS A 35 -11.31 -10.48 -8.25
C LYS A 35 -10.12 -9.52 -8.36
N GLN A 36 -10.24 -8.33 -7.78
CA GLN A 36 -9.19 -7.33 -7.82
C GLN A 36 -7.93 -7.77 -7.06
N HIS A 37 -8.08 -8.41 -5.90
CA HIS A 37 -6.95 -9.01 -5.17
C HIS A 37 -6.21 -10.02 -6.05
N THR A 38 -6.93 -10.91 -6.74
CA THR A 38 -6.32 -11.89 -7.64
C THR A 38 -5.55 -11.24 -8.79
N GLU A 39 -6.13 -10.20 -9.41
CA GLU A 39 -5.46 -9.43 -10.46
C GLU A 39 -4.22 -8.71 -9.93
N LEU A 40 -4.34 -7.97 -8.82
CA LEU A 40 -3.23 -7.24 -8.21
C LEU A 40 -2.10 -8.20 -7.81
N ASN A 41 -2.42 -9.31 -7.16
CA ASN A 41 -1.42 -10.30 -6.76
C ASN A 41 -0.66 -10.86 -7.98
N ARG A 42 -1.38 -11.20 -9.06
CA ARG A 42 -0.74 -11.64 -10.32
C ARG A 42 0.20 -10.57 -10.86
N LEU A 43 -0.24 -9.31 -10.89
CA LEU A 43 0.58 -8.19 -11.36
C LEU A 43 1.84 -8.03 -10.50
N ILE A 44 1.71 -8.01 -9.17
CA ILE A 44 2.86 -7.87 -8.25
C ILE A 44 3.86 -9.03 -8.43
N ILE A 45 3.39 -10.28 -8.48
CA ILE A 45 4.25 -11.46 -8.68
C ILE A 45 5.03 -11.37 -10.00
N GLU A 46 4.40 -10.91 -11.07
CA GLU A 46 5.06 -10.77 -12.38
C GLU A 46 6.08 -9.62 -12.43
N ARG A 47 5.84 -8.53 -11.68
CA ARG A 47 6.69 -7.32 -11.74
C ARG A 47 7.80 -7.30 -10.72
N LEU A 48 7.60 -7.84 -9.52
CA LEU A 48 8.60 -7.77 -8.45
C LEU A 48 9.99 -8.31 -8.89
N PRO A 49 10.10 -9.45 -9.60
CA PRO A 49 11.39 -9.92 -10.09
C PRO A 49 12.05 -9.01 -11.13
N LEU A 50 11.29 -8.14 -11.82
CA LEU A 50 11.85 -7.16 -12.76
C LEU A 50 12.57 -6.03 -12.03
N ALA A 51 12.21 -5.77 -10.76
CA ALA A 51 12.80 -4.75 -9.92
C ALA A 51 13.99 -5.27 -9.07
N LEU A 52 14.40 -6.52 -9.27
CA LEU A 52 15.45 -7.19 -8.48
C LEU A 52 16.50 -7.87 -9.38
N PRO A 53 17.69 -8.18 -8.86
CA PRO A 53 18.68 -8.98 -9.59
C PRO A 53 18.14 -10.37 -9.98
N PRO A 54 18.56 -10.93 -11.13
CA PRO A 54 19.52 -10.38 -12.09
C PRO A 54 18.93 -9.39 -13.10
N ARG A 55 17.63 -9.10 -13.03
CA ARG A 55 16.93 -8.28 -14.05
C ARG A 55 17.13 -6.79 -13.84
N ALA A 56 17.28 -6.35 -12.59
CA ALA A 56 17.67 -5.00 -12.24
C ALA A 56 19.10 -4.97 -11.68
N THR A 57 19.86 -3.92 -12.03
CA THR A 57 21.23 -3.70 -11.53
C THR A 57 21.29 -2.71 -10.38
N ASN A 58 20.18 -2.02 -10.08
CA ASN A 58 20.05 -1.04 -9.01
C ASN A 58 18.57 -0.97 -8.55
N PRO A 59 18.28 -0.36 -7.38
CA PRO A 59 16.96 -0.42 -6.78
C PRO A 59 16.00 0.67 -7.32
N LYS A 60 16.31 1.39 -8.41
CA LYS A 60 15.48 2.50 -8.90
C LYS A 60 14.07 2.08 -9.29
N ALA A 61 13.91 0.95 -9.97
CA ALA A 61 12.58 0.45 -10.36
C ALA A 61 11.73 0.09 -9.13
N TYR A 62 12.36 -0.56 -8.14
CA TYR A 62 11.71 -0.82 -6.85
C TYR A 62 11.33 0.47 -6.15
N ALA A 63 12.26 1.43 -6.08
CA ALA A 63 12.06 2.73 -5.45
C ALA A 63 10.87 3.48 -6.05
N LEU A 64 10.76 3.49 -7.38
CA LEU A 64 9.64 4.12 -8.09
C LEU A 64 8.32 3.45 -7.70
N GLY A 65 8.29 2.11 -7.67
CA GLY A 65 7.11 1.36 -7.27
C GLY A 65 6.68 1.63 -5.83
N ILE A 66 7.59 1.48 -4.87
CA ILE A 66 7.24 1.65 -3.45
C ILE A 66 6.85 3.08 -3.13
N ALA A 67 7.47 4.07 -3.77
CA ALA A 67 7.12 5.47 -3.56
C ALA A 67 5.72 5.83 -4.08
N ALA A 68 5.21 5.15 -5.12
CA ALA A 68 3.83 5.30 -5.56
C ALA A 68 2.84 4.68 -4.54
N PHE A 69 3.11 3.46 -4.07
CA PHE A 69 2.28 2.83 -3.03
C PHE A 69 2.34 3.56 -1.68
N ALA A 70 3.47 4.20 -1.37
CA ALA A 70 3.64 4.95 -0.14
C ALA A 70 2.63 6.10 -0.02
N GLN A 71 2.19 6.69 -1.13
CA GLN A 71 1.22 7.81 -1.12
C GLN A 71 -0.11 7.39 -0.47
N ILE A 72 -0.53 6.14 -0.65
CA ILE A 72 -1.74 5.60 -0.03
C ILE A 72 -1.55 5.57 1.50
N PHE A 73 -0.46 4.98 1.98
CA PHE A 73 -0.15 4.92 3.42
C PHE A 73 -0.04 6.30 4.05
N LEU A 74 0.67 7.21 3.39
CA LEU A 74 0.84 8.58 3.87
C LEU A 74 -0.51 9.30 4.00
N ALA A 75 -1.42 9.12 3.03
CA ALA A 75 -2.72 9.78 3.03
C ALA A 75 -3.67 9.24 4.10
N PHE A 76 -3.91 7.92 4.13
CA PHE A 76 -4.89 7.38 5.06
C PHE A 76 -4.38 7.42 6.50
N GLU A 77 -3.06 7.23 6.73
CA GLU A 77 -2.52 7.28 8.09
C GLU A 77 -2.50 8.71 8.65
N GLN A 78 -2.35 9.73 7.79
CA GLN A 78 -2.52 11.13 8.19
C GLN A 78 -3.98 11.43 8.53
N ALA A 79 -4.93 11.05 7.66
CA ALA A 79 -6.36 11.23 7.96
C ALA A 79 -6.79 10.52 9.26
N PHE A 80 -6.18 9.37 9.55
CA PHE A 80 -6.38 8.67 10.82
C PHE A 80 -5.79 9.43 12.02
N ASP A 81 -4.59 10.02 11.87
CA ASP A 81 -4.01 10.86 12.92
C ASP A 81 -4.89 12.10 13.19
N ASP A 82 -5.40 12.73 12.13
CA ASP A 82 -6.27 13.90 12.21
C ASP A 82 -7.56 13.56 12.97
N LEU A 83 -8.18 12.42 12.65
CA LEU A 83 -9.35 11.90 13.38
C LEU A 83 -9.05 11.65 14.86
N GLN A 84 -7.90 11.04 15.18
CA GLN A 84 -7.48 10.82 16.57
C GLN A 84 -7.33 12.15 17.30
N HIS A 85 -6.75 13.18 16.67
CA HIS A 85 -6.58 14.50 17.26
C HIS A 85 -7.92 15.19 17.53
N GLU A 86 -8.83 15.19 16.54
CA GLU A 86 -10.18 15.76 16.67
C GLU A 86 -10.99 15.11 17.80
N SER A 87 -10.83 13.79 17.99
CA SER A 87 -11.50 13.05 19.07
C SER A 87 -11.09 13.54 20.47
N HIS A 88 -9.89 14.11 20.61
CA HIS A 88 -9.37 14.63 21.88
C HIS A 88 -9.78 16.10 22.19
N GLU A 89 -10.12 16.92 21.19
CA GLU A 89 -10.28 18.38 21.33
C GLU A 89 -11.71 18.89 21.63
N ALA A 90 -12.65 17.99 21.91
CA ALA A 90 -14.07 18.25 22.23
C ALA A 90 -15.01 18.36 21.03
N LEU A 91 -16.10 17.58 21.11
CA LEU A 91 -17.07 17.37 20.05
C LEU A 91 -18.06 18.54 19.97
N THR A 92 -18.29 19.00 18.74
CA THR A 92 -19.59 19.54 18.31
C THR A 92 -20.73 18.61 18.76
N PRO A 93 -21.99 19.05 18.77
CA PRO A 93 -23.12 18.14 18.96
C PRO A 93 -23.28 17.23 17.72
N ASP A 94 -22.29 16.37 17.48
CA ASP A 94 -22.40 15.22 16.59
C ASP A 94 -23.42 14.25 17.19
N GLU A 95 -24.19 13.63 16.30
CA GLU A 95 -25.13 12.56 16.64
C GLU A 95 -24.42 11.47 17.47
N PRO A 96 -25.08 10.89 18.50
CA PRO A 96 -24.46 9.90 19.40
C PRO A 96 -23.75 8.76 18.66
N HIS A 97 -24.36 8.27 17.57
CA HIS A 97 -23.79 7.24 16.69
C HIS A 97 -22.45 7.66 16.08
N GLN A 98 -22.37 8.86 15.50
CA GLN A 98 -21.15 9.35 14.87
C GLN A 98 -20.02 9.53 15.88
N ARG A 99 -20.34 9.93 17.12
CA ARG A 99 -19.37 10.02 18.21
C ARG A 99 -18.78 8.66 18.58
N GLU A 100 -19.64 7.66 18.76
CA GLU A 100 -19.22 6.30 19.11
C GLU A 100 -18.40 5.66 17.99
N LEU A 101 -18.85 5.82 16.74
CA LEU A 101 -18.14 5.38 15.55
C LEU A 101 -16.74 6.00 15.44
N LYS A 102 -16.63 7.33 15.58
CA LYS A 102 -15.32 8.03 15.55
C LYS A 102 -14.40 7.58 16.68
N ALA A 103 -14.94 7.36 17.89
CA ALA A 103 -14.16 6.87 19.02
C ALA A 103 -13.62 5.46 18.77
N TRP A 104 -14.46 4.56 18.27
CA TRP A 104 -14.06 3.21 17.89
C TRP A 104 -12.99 3.21 16.79
N ILE A 105 -13.19 3.98 15.71
CA ILE A 105 -12.20 4.11 14.64
C ILE A 105 -10.89 4.66 15.21
N SER A 106 -10.93 5.66 16.09
CA SER A 106 -9.73 6.24 16.70
C SER A 106 -8.92 5.21 17.50
N ASP A 107 -9.58 4.25 18.15
CA ASP A 107 -8.90 3.15 18.85
C ASP A 107 -8.53 1.98 17.93
N LEU A 108 -9.09 1.87 16.72
CA LEU A 108 -8.90 0.70 15.85
C LEU A 108 -7.43 0.39 15.51
N ARG A 109 -6.55 1.40 15.43
CA ARG A 109 -5.14 1.24 15.04
C ARG A 109 -4.23 1.11 16.27
N PRO A 110 -3.77 -0.10 16.66
CA PRO A 110 -2.85 -0.27 17.78
C PRO A 110 -1.52 0.44 17.56
N ALA A 111 -0.88 0.83 18.67
CA ALA A 111 0.46 1.41 18.66
C ALA A 111 1.45 0.49 17.95
N GLY A 112 2.31 1.05 17.11
CA GLY A 112 3.26 0.28 16.30
C GLY A 112 2.72 -0.22 14.97
N LEU A 113 1.39 -0.22 14.71
CA LEU A 113 0.86 -0.67 13.41
C LEU A 113 1.19 0.30 12.26
N LYS A 114 1.26 1.60 12.55
CA LYS A 114 1.53 2.67 11.58
C LYS A 114 2.83 2.44 10.80
N ARG A 115 2.79 2.58 9.47
CA ARG A 115 3.89 2.27 8.54
C ARG A 115 4.59 3.50 7.98
N SER A 116 3.92 4.66 7.94
CA SER A 116 4.48 5.91 7.39
C SER A 116 5.87 6.28 7.91
N PRO A 117 6.19 6.16 9.22
CA PRO A 117 7.54 6.48 9.69
C PRO A 117 8.64 5.62 9.05
N ARG A 118 8.38 4.32 8.87
CA ARG A 118 9.32 3.39 8.22
C ARG A 118 9.37 3.65 6.71
N LEU A 119 8.22 3.82 6.05
CA LEU A 119 8.16 4.16 4.63
C LEU A 119 8.93 5.45 4.31
N LYS A 120 8.75 6.52 5.09
CA LYS A 120 9.50 7.78 4.89
C LYS A 120 11.01 7.56 5.00
N ARG A 121 11.46 6.78 5.97
CA ARG A 121 12.89 6.43 6.14
C ARG A 121 13.42 5.58 4.99
N ASP A 122 12.64 4.60 4.55
CA ASP A 122 12.99 3.74 3.41
C ASP A 122 13.13 4.56 2.14
N LEU A 123 12.20 5.47 1.87
CA LEU A 123 12.24 6.36 0.70
C LEU A 123 13.43 7.33 0.73
N GLN A 124 13.81 7.83 1.90
CA GLN A 124 15.02 8.64 2.06
C GLN A 124 16.31 7.87 1.78
N TYR A 125 16.29 6.55 2.00
CA TYR A 125 17.45 5.70 1.77
C TYR A 125 17.59 5.26 0.30
N LEU A 126 16.47 5.12 -0.41
CA LEU A 126 16.45 4.69 -1.80
C LEU A 126 17.03 5.78 -2.73
N PRO A 127 17.47 5.41 -3.96
CA PRO A 127 18.05 6.37 -4.89
C PRO A 127 17.09 7.54 -5.13
N GLU A 128 17.64 8.73 -5.31
CA GLU A 128 16.82 9.88 -5.71
C GLU A 128 16.09 9.57 -7.02
N LEU A 129 14.80 9.83 -6.98
CA LEU A 129 13.88 9.68 -8.08
C LEU A 129 13.48 11.08 -8.55
N ASP A 130 13.42 11.27 -9.87
CA ASP A 130 13.03 12.56 -10.45
C ASP A 130 11.60 12.91 -10.00
N ARG A 131 11.42 14.11 -9.44
CA ARG A 131 10.12 14.62 -8.98
C ARG A 131 9.06 14.59 -10.08
N ALA A 132 9.45 14.80 -11.34
CA ALA A 132 8.53 14.70 -12.47
C ALA A 132 7.94 13.28 -12.65
N ASN A 133 8.65 12.24 -12.20
CA ASN A 133 8.13 10.87 -12.22
C ASN A 133 7.11 10.60 -11.12
N PHE A 134 7.01 11.47 -10.11
CA PHE A 134 6.13 11.30 -8.95
C PHE A 134 4.84 12.09 -9.02
N SER A 135 4.84 13.25 -9.67
CA SER A 135 3.64 14.05 -9.87
C SER A 135 2.56 13.38 -10.73
N GLN A 136 2.76 12.13 -11.16
CA GLN A 136 1.76 11.31 -11.84
C GLN A 136 1.13 10.22 -10.94
N PHE A 137 1.71 10.01 -9.75
CA PHE A 137 1.24 9.08 -8.71
C PHE A 137 0.69 9.87 -7.51
N ASP A 138 0.12 11.06 -7.79
CA ASP A 138 0.22 12.32 -7.05
C ASP A 138 -0.80 12.60 -5.94
N ASP A 139 -0.79 13.88 -5.53
CA ASP A 139 -1.69 14.58 -4.63
C ASP A 139 -3.17 14.29 -4.88
N GLU A 140 -3.61 13.97 -6.11
CA GLU A 140 -5.01 13.64 -6.39
C GLU A 140 -5.45 12.39 -5.62
N THR A 141 -4.60 11.36 -5.58
CA THR A 141 -4.91 10.13 -4.83
C THR A 141 -4.92 10.41 -3.34
N GLN A 142 -3.94 11.17 -2.84
CA GLN A 142 -3.90 11.52 -1.43
C GLN A 142 -5.10 12.38 -1.02
N GLU A 143 -5.42 13.39 -1.82
CA GLU A 143 -6.53 14.31 -1.58
C GLU A 143 -7.86 13.58 -1.62
N ARG A 144 -8.04 12.68 -2.58
CA ARG A 144 -9.23 11.82 -2.64
C ARG A 144 -9.39 10.97 -1.38
N ILE A 145 -8.32 10.32 -0.91
CA ILE A 145 -8.35 9.52 0.33
C ILE A 145 -8.67 10.40 1.54
N ARG A 146 -7.99 11.55 1.67
CA ARG A 146 -8.19 12.49 2.79
C ARG A 146 -9.59 13.09 2.78
N SER A 147 -10.09 13.54 1.63
CA SER A 147 -11.44 14.07 1.44
C SER A 147 -12.51 13.02 1.74
N LEU A 148 -12.34 11.77 1.29
CA LEU A 148 -13.29 10.70 1.58
C LEU A 148 -13.30 10.37 3.08
N ALA A 149 -12.14 10.26 3.71
CA ALA A 149 -12.03 9.98 5.15
C ALA A 149 -12.63 11.11 6.00
N ALA A 150 -12.43 12.37 5.61
CA ALA A 150 -13.03 13.52 6.30
C ALA A 150 -14.57 13.53 6.18
N ALA A 151 -15.11 13.21 4.99
CA ALA A 151 -16.55 13.15 4.76
C ALA A 151 -17.21 11.90 5.37
N LYS A 152 -16.49 10.78 5.40
CA LYS A 152 -16.97 9.45 5.81
C LYS A 152 -15.89 8.73 6.63
N PRO A 153 -15.73 9.03 7.92
CA PRO A 153 -14.63 8.49 8.74
C PRO A 153 -14.56 6.96 8.77
N HIS A 154 -15.71 6.26 8.71
CA HIS A 154 -15.78 4.80 8.65
C HIS A 154 -15.03 4.19 7.48
N THR A 155 -14.84 4.92 6.38
CA THR A 155 -14.05 4.44 5.23
C THR A 155 -12.58 4.19 5.56
N LEU A 156 -12.04 4.76 6.65
CA LEU A 156 -10.70 4.42 7.16
C LEU A 156 -10.54 2.93 7.47
N VAL A 157 -11.63 2.23 7.81
CA VAL A 157 -11.63 0.78 8.02
C VAL A 157 -11.24 0.04 6.73
N ALA A 158 -11.66 0.53 5.56
CA ALA A 158 -11.29 -0.07 4.27
C ALA A 158 -9.77 0.00 4.06
N TYR A 159 -9.19 1.19 4.22
CA TYR A 159 -7.76 1.42 4.02
C TYR A 159 -6.91 0.64 5.01
N THR A 160 -7.26 0.70 6.30
CA THR A 160 -6.53 -0.01 7.35
C THR A 160 -6.65 -1.53 7.21
N TRP A 161 -7.83 -2.07 6.89
CA TRP A 161 -7.99 -3.50 6.62
C TRP A 161 -7.15 -3.93 5.42
N VAL A 162 -7.38 -3.33 4.25
CA VAL A 162 -6.75 -3.77 3.00
C VAL A 162 -5.23 -3.59 3.05
N MET A 163 -4.75 -2.41 3.45
CA MET A 163 -3.32 -2.10 3.38
C MET A 163 -2.51 -2.81 4.47
N TYR A 164 -3.00 -2.90 5.71
CA TYR A 164 -2.26 -3.61 6.76
C TYR A 164 -2.33 -5.12 6.58
N MET A 165 -3.49 -5.70 6.23
CA MET A 165 -3.57 -7.15 6.00
C MET A 165 -2.71 -7.61 4.81
N ALA A 166 -2.53 -6.75 3.81
CA ALA A 166 -1.60 -7.01 2.71
C ALA A 166 -0.15 -7.16 3.21
N ILE A 167 0.30 -6.36 4.19
CA ILE A 167 1.64 -6.47 4.77
C ILE A 167 1.80 -7.77 5.56
N PHE A 168 0.84 -8.10 6.43
CA PHE A 168 0.91 -9.31 7.25
C PHE A 168 0.88 -10.62 6.44
N SER A 169 0.22 -10.59 5.27
CA SER A 169 0.05 -11.77 4.42
C SER A 169 1.08 -11.76 3.29
N GLY A 170 0.83 -11.02 2.21
CA GLY A 170 1.71 -10.98 1.03
C GLY A 170 3.02 -10.24 1.28
N GLY A 171 3.05 -9.29 2.21
CA GLY A 171 4.23 -8.47 2.52
C GLY A 171 5.41 -9.28 3.04
N ARG A 172 5.17 -10.38 3.77
CA ARG A 172 6.24 -11.31 4.21
C ARG A 172 6.94 -11.95 3.02
N TRP A 173 6.18 -12.47 2.05
CA TRP A 173 6.73 -13.01 0.81
C TRP A 173 7.48 -11.95 0.01
N ILE A 174 6.91 -10.75 -0.15
CA ILE A 174 7.59 -9.63 -0.83
C ILE A 174 8.93 -9.33 -0.14
N ARG A 175 8.94 -9.21 1.19
CA ARG A 175 10.14 -8.93 1.98
C ARG A 175 11.21 -10.00 1.80
N GLU A 176 10.83 -11.28 1.75
CA GLU A 176 11.76 -12.39 1.45
C GLU A 176 12.36 -12.25 0.04
N GLN A 177 11.56 -11.90 -0.96
CA GLN A 177 12.08 -11.65 -2.31
C GLN A 177 13.07 -10.47 -2.32
N LEU A 178 12.76 -9.36 -1.63
CA LEU A 178 13.64 -8.21 -1.53
C LEU A 178 14.95 -8.55 -0.80
N ALA A 179 14.86 -9.31 0.29
CA ALA A 179 16.02 -9.77 1.07
C ALA A 179 16.92 -10.75 0.31
N SER A 180 16.45 -11.35 -0.79
CA SER A 180 17.28 -12.20 -1.65
C SER A 180 18.33 -11.43 -2.45
N ALA A 181 18.14 -10.11 -2.63
CA ALA A 181 19.14 -9.26 -3.25
C ALA A 181 20.31 -9.02 -2.28
N LYS A 182 21.53 -9.04 -2.81
CA LYS A 182 22.73 -8.81 -2.00
C LYS A 182 22.77 -7.37 -1.47
N PRO A 183 23.42 -7.10 -0.31
CA PRO A 183 23.50 -5.77 0.27
C PRO A 183 23.99 -4.69 -0.71
N GLU A 184 24.91 -5.01 -1.62
CA GLU A 184 25.45 -4.08 -2.60
C GLU A 184 24.37 -3.53 -3.55
N PHE A 185 23.34 -4.33 -3.84
CA PHE A 185 22.20 -3.86 -4.64
C PHE A 185 21.49 -2.68 -3.98
N TRP A 186 21.40 -2.70 -2.64
CA TRP A 186 20.72 -1.68 -1.85
C TRP A 186 21.62 -0.51 -1.46
N THR A 187 22.94 -0.69 -1.45
CA THR A 187 23.89 0.33 -0.97
C THR A 187 24.67 1.01 -2.09
N ALA A 188 24.67 0.50 -3.33
CA ALA A 188 25.50 1.01 -4.43
C ALA A 188 25.29 2.50 -4.76
N HIS A 189 24.11 3.05 -4.45
CA HIS A 189 23.81 4.48 -4.63
C HIS A 189 24.12 5.34 -3.39
N THR A 190 24.53 4.72 -2.29
CA THR A 190 24.88 5.40 -1.03
C THR A 190 26.39 5.48 -0.88
N ASN A 191 26.91 6.58 -0.33
CA ASN A 191 28.28 6.64 0.17
C ASN A 191 28.45 5.88 1.51
N ALA A 192 27.51 4.99 1.86
CA ALA A 192 27.50 4.31 3.15
C ALA A 192 28.64 3.29 3.21
N GLY A 193 29.47 3.40 4.24
CA GLY A 193 30.59 2.49 4.48
C GLY A 193 30.16 1.06 4.85
N PRO A 194 31.13 0.14 5.00
CA PRO A 194 30.90 -1.30 5.17
C PRO A 194 30.04 -1.69 6.41
N ALA A 195 29.89 -0.82 7.41
CA ALA A 195 29.13 -1.08 8.63
C ALA A 195 27.61 -1.30 8.41
N MET A 196 27.06 -0.90 7.25
CA MET A 196 25.65 -1.17 6.93
C MET A 196 25.41 -2.58 6.37
N ALA A 197 26.44 -3.26 5.87
CA ALA A 197 26.33 -4.61 5.31
C ALA A 197 26.15 -5.70 6.39
N GLU A 198 26.34 -5.38 7.67
CA GLU A 198 26.22 -6.29 8.80
C GLU A 198 24.80 -6.38 9.40
N LYS A 199 23.86 -5.52 8.98
CA LYS A 199 22.47 -5.65 9.43
C LYS A 199 21.81 -6.88 8.80
N THR A 200 21.05 -7.61 9.61
CA THR A 200 20.22 -8.72 9.14
C THR A 200 19.32 -8.26 7.96
N PRO A 201 19.17 -9.07 6.89
CA PRO A 201 18.48 -8.66 5.66
C PRO A 201 17.05 -8.10 5.88
N LEU A 202 16.35 -8.54 6.92
CA LEU A 202 14.96 -8.15 7.23
C LEU A 202 14.81 -6.73 7.83
N GLY A 203 15.92 -6.13 8.28
CA GLY A 203 15.97 -4.77 8.82
C GLY A 203 16.68 -3.77 7.92
N MET A 204 16.96 -4.13 6.66
CA MET A 204 17.69 -3.27 5.74
C MET A 204 16.85 -2.04 5.38
N PRO A 205 17.45 -0.83 5.44
CA PRO A 205 16.79 0.38 4.94
C PRO A 205 16.38 0.23 3.46
N GLY A 206 15.23 0.78 3.11
CA GLY A 206 14.68 0.73 1.75
C GLY A 206 13.44 -0.14 1.64
N PHE A 207 13.28 -1.14 2.51
CA PHE A 207 12.07 -1.97 2.57
C PHE A 207 11.68 -2.39 4.00
N SER A 208 12.19 -1.67 5.00
CA SER A 208 11.93 -1.92 6.42
C SER A 208 10.47 -1.74 6.84
N PHE A 209 9.65 -1.06 6.03
CA PHE A 209 8.21 -0.89 6.28
C PHE A 209 7.43 -2.21 6.31
N LEU A 210 7.93 -3.25 5.64
CA LEU A 210 7.36 -4.60 5.64
C LEU A 210 7.64 -5.37 6.93
N SER A 211 8.46 -4.81 7.83
CA SER A 211 8.83 -5.43 9.10
C SER A 211 8.18 -4.71 10.27
N PHE A 212 7.82 -5.46 11.31
CA PHE A 212 7.35 -4.93 12.58
C PHE A 212 8.41 -5.06 13.67
N ASP A 213 8.30 -4.23 14.70
CA ASP A 213 9.13 -4.38 15.90
C ASP A 213 8.57 -5.51 16.76
N GLY A 214 9.43 -6.14 17.57
CA GLY A 214 9.04 -7.24 18.45
C GLY A 214 9.36 -8.63 17.89
N GLU A 215 9.16 -9.66 18.72
CA GLU A 215 9.52 -11.04 18.41
C GLU A 215 8.50 -11.73 17.48
N GLU A 216 7.25 -11.26 17.50
CA GLU A 216 6.15 -11.82 16.72
C GLU A 216 6.01 -11.21 15.31
N ASP A 217 6.88 -10.25 14.97
CA ASP A 217 6.91 -9.56 13.67
C ASP A 217 5.50 -9.14 13.22
N GLY A 218 4.73 -8.58 14.17
CA GLY A 218 3.42 -8.00 13.97
C GLY A 218 2.22 -8.96 14.00
N GLU A 219 2.39 -10.26 14.26
CA GLU A 219 1.23 -11.16 14.44
C GLU A 219 0.39 -10.78 15.68
N ASP A 220 1.02 -10.26 16.72
CA ASP A 220 0.39 -9.63 17.88
C ASP A 220 -0.46 -8.41 17.47
N LEU A 221 0.10 -7.50 16.68
CA LEU A 221 -0.57 -6.30 16.18
C LEU A 221 -1.76 -6.65 15.26
N LYS A 222 -1.59 -7.66 14.40
CA LYS A 222 -2.65 -8.18 13.53
C LYS A 222 -3.79 -8.78 14.34
N THR A 223 -3.48 -9.54 15.37
CA THR A 223 -4.48 -10.15 16.27
C THR A 223 -5.25 -9.08 17.01
N GLU A 224 -4.54 -8.09 17.56
CA GLU A 224 -5.13 -6.97 18.27
C GLU A 224 -6.02 -6.11 17.37
N TYR A 225 -5.56 -5.77 16.17
CA TYR A 225 -6.35 -5.04 15.18
C TYR A 225 -7.66 -5.78 14.84
N LYS A 226 -7.60 -7.09 14.61
CA LYS A 226 -8.79 -7.91 14.32
C LYS A 226 -9.75 -7.97 15.50
N ARG A 227 -9.24 -8.04 16.73
CA ARG A 227 -10.05 -7.98 17.96
C ARG A 227 -10.82 -6.66 18.04
N ARG A 228 -10.11 -5.52 17.92
CA ARG A 228 -10.73 -4.17 17.94
C ARG A 228 -11.75 -3.97 16.82
N LEU A 229 -11.48 -4.51 15.63
CA LEU A 229 -12.43 -4.47 14.52
C LEU A 229 -13.71 -5.25 14.84
N ALA A 230 -13.58 -6.44 15.41
CA ALA A 230 -14.74 -7.26 15.77
C ALA A 230 -15.61 -6.61 16.87
N GLU A 231 -14.99 -5.89 17.81
CA GLU A 231 -15.70 -5.21 18.91
C GLU A 231 -16.61 -4.07 18.46
N GLY A 232 -16.31 -3.43 17.33
CA GLY A 232 -17.15 -2.38 16.76
C GLY A 232 -17.86 -2.77 15.47
N ASP A 233 -17.85 -4.05 15.07
CA ASP A 233 -18.54 -4.48 13.84
C ASP A 233 -20.03 -4.13 13.93
N ASP A 234 -20.67 -4.38 15.08
CA ASP A 234 -22.09 -4.11 15.31
C ASP A 234 -22.45 -2.61 15.39
N LEU A 235 -21.46 -1.72 15.52
CA LEU A 235 -21.69 -0.27 15.47
C LEU A 235 -22.03 0.18 14.05
N LEU A 236 -21.56 -0.52 13.01
CA LEU A 236 -21.72 -0.07 11.64
C LEU A 236 -23.12 -0.34 11.11
N ASN A 237 -23.79 0.72 10.65
CA ASN A 237 -25.05 0.58 9.95
C ASN A 237 -24.86 0.03 8.52
N VAL A 238 -25.96 -0.33 7.87
CA VAL A 238 -25.94 -0.96 6.52
C VAL A 238 -25.24 -0.07 5.48
N GLN A 239 -25.46 1.25 5.52
CA GLN A 239 -24.84 2.17 4.57
C GLN A 239 -23.34 2.33 4.83
N GLU A 240 -22.91 2.40 6.09
CA GLU A 240 -21.50 2.50 6.45
C GLU A 240 -20.73 1.24 6.06
N ARG A 241 -21.32 0.06 6.25
CA ARG A 241 -20.75 -1.20 5.77
C ARG A 241 -20.59 -1.20 4.25
N GLN A 242 -21.63 -0.76 3.54
CA GLN A 242 -21.58 -0.66 2.07
C GLN A 242 -20.49 0.31 1.61
N ASP A 243 -20.39 1.48 2.23
CA ASP A 243 -19.34 2.48 1.96
C ASP A 243 -17.93 1.90 2.17
N ILE A 244 -17.70 1.09 3.22
CA ILE A 244 -16.41 0.45 3.49
C ILE A 244 -16.07 -0.58 2.40
N VAL A 245 -17.05 -1.37 1.97
CA VAL A 245 -16.88 -2.38 0.92
C VAL A 245 -16.54 -1.69 -0.42
N GLU A 246 -17.25 -0.63 -0.76
CA GLU A 246 -17.00 0.17 -1.98
C GLU A 246 -15.62 0.83 -1.94
N ALA A 247 -15.25 1.48 -0.82
CA ALA A 247 -13.93 2.06 -0.63
C ALA A 247 -12.81 1.01 -0.73
N SER A 248 -13.05 -0.23 -0.26
CA SER A 248 -12.10 -1.34 -0.39
C SER A 248 -11.92 -1.75 -1.85
N GLN A 249 -13.00 -1.87 -2.62
CA GLN A 249 -12.93 -2.19 -4.05
C GLN A 249 -12.18 -1.09 -4.82
N GLU A 250 -12.53 0.17 -4.57
CA GLU A 250 -11.86 1.32 -5.18
C GLU A 250 -10.37 1.35 -4.87
N LEU A 251 -9.98 1.10 -3.62
CA LEU A 251 -8.58 1.04 -3.21
C LEU A 251 -7.79 -0.03 -3.99
N PHE A 252 -8.38 -1.20 -4.23
CA PHE A 252 -7.73 -2.20 -5.08
C PHE A 252 -7.59 -1.74 -6.54
N GLU A 253 -8.60 -1.06 -7.10
CA GLU A 253 -8.51 -0.49 -8.44
C GLU A 253 -7.42 0.59 -8.53
N ILE A 254 -7.26 1.42 -7.49
CA ILE A 254 -6.16 2.37 -7.37
C ILE A 254 -4.82 1.62 -7.39
N CYS A 255 -4.66 0.57 -6.58
CA CYS A 255 -3.44 -0.24 -6.55
C CYS A 255 -3.11 -0.88 -7.91
N ILE A 256 -4.12 -1.43 -8.59
CA ILE A 256 -3.97 -2.01 -9.93
C ILE A 256 -3.55 -0.93 -10.94
N SER A 257 -4.18 0.24 -10.87
CA SER A 257 -3.88 1.40 -11.72
C SER A 257 -2.45 1.88 -11.52
N ILE A 258 -1.96 1.93 -10.27
CA ILE A 258 -0.56 2.25 -9.96
C ILE A 258 0.38 1.31 -10.70
N VAL A 259 0.17 -0.01 -10.62
CA VAL A 259 1.05 -0.97 -11.31
C VAL A 259 1.00 -0.79 -12.83
N LYS A 260 -0.18 -0.55 -13.41
CA LYS A 260 -0.34 -0.28 -14.85
C LYS A 260 0.36 1.01 -15.29
N LYS A 261 0.28 2.07 -14.49
CA LYS A 261 0.98 3.35 -14.74
C LYS A 261 2.51 3.18 -14.62
N LEU A 262 2.99 2.40 -13.64
CA LEU A 262 4.41 2.06 -13.50
C LEU A 262 4.94 1.30 -14.72
N ASP A 263 4.18 0.35 -15.25
CA ASP A 263 4.56 -0.37 -16.50
C ASP A 263 4.74 0.60 -17.68
N LEU A 264 3.90 1.63 -17.78
CA LEU A 264 4.01 2.67 -18.81
C LEU A 264 5.24 3.55 -18.59
N GLU A 265 5.47 3.99 -17.35
CA GLU A 265 6.58 4.84 -16.99
C GLU A 265 7.93 4.18 -17.25
N ILE A 266 8.10 2.92 -16.80
CA ILE A 266 9.34 2.17 -17.00
C ILE A 266 9.62 2.01 -18.49
N ARG A 267 8.61 1.64 -19.30
CA ARG A 267 8.76 1.56 -20.76
C ARG A 267 9.16 2.90 -21.38
N ARG A 268 8.58 4.01 -20.92
CA ARG A 268 8.91 5.36 -21.40
C ARG A 268 10.38 5.69 -21.12
N GLN A 269 10.87 5.40 -19.91
CA GLN A 269 12.26 5.62 -19.52
C GLN A 269 13.23 4.76 -20.32
N GLU A 270 12.89 3.48 -20.55
CA GLU A 270 13.69 2.60 -21.40
C GLU A 270 13.82 3.13 -22.83
N ILE A 271 12.72 3.55 -23.45
CA ILE A 271 12.74 4.12 -24.81
C ILE A 271 13.59 5.39 -24.85
N ALA A 272 13.39 6.32 -23.91
CA ALA A 272 14.16 7.56 -23.85
C ALA A 272 15.66 7.30 -23.70
N SER A 273 16.06 6.36 -22.83
CA SER A 273 17.46 5.98 -22.63
C SER A 273 18.11 5.40 -23.90
N ARG A 274 17.38 4.58 -24.67
CA ARG A 274 17.85 4.01 -25.93
C ARG A 274 18.03 5.09 -27.00
N LEU A 275 17.08 6.02 -27.10
CA LEU A 275 17.16 7.15 -28.05
C LEU A 275 18.35 8.06 -27.74
N MET A 276 18.56 8.42 -26.46
CA MET A 276 19.73 9.21 -26.06
C MET A 276 21.05 8.51 -26.37
N SER A 277 21.13 7.20 -26.09
CA SER A 277 22.32 6.39 -26.38
C SER A 277 22.61 6.34 -27.88
N ALA A 278 21.58 6.13 -28.71
CA ALA A 278 21.70 6.14 -30.16
C ALA A 278 22.14 7.53 -30.68
N GLY A 279 21.57 8.60 -30.15
CA GLY A 279 21.96 9.98 -30.48
C GLY A 279 23.42 10.28 -30.17
N LEU A 280 23.92 9.81 -29.01
CA LEU A 280 25.33 9.95 -28.64
C LEU A 280 26.26 9.20 -29.61
N VAL A 281 25.92 7.96 -29.98
CA VAL A 281 26.68 7.18 -30.96
C VAL A 281 26.73 7.90 -32.31
N VAL A 282 25.59 8.38 -32.80
CA VAL A 282 25.51 9.14 -34.05
C VAL A 282 26.36 10.40 -33.97
N PHE A 283 26.28 11.15 -32.87
CA PHE A 283 27.10 12.35 -32.65
C PHE A 283 28.60 12.03 -32.69
N VAL A 284 29.05 10.98 -31.99
CA VAL A 284 30.46 10.54 -32.01
C VAL A 284 30.92 10.14 -33.41
N VAL A 285 30.09 9.41 -34.16
CA VAL A 285 30.38 9.02 -35.55
C VAL A 285 30.50 10.26 -36.44
N ILE A 286 29.60 11.24 -36.31
CA ILE A 286 29.66 12.51 -37.06
C ILE A 286 30.94 13.28 -36.70
N CYS A 287 31.25 13.43 -35.41
CA CYS A 287 32.47 14.11 -34.97
C CYS A 287 33.74 13.43 -35.52
N ALA A 288 33.80 12.09 -35.48
CA ALA A 288 34.91 11.33 -36.04
C ALA A 288 35.02 11.50 -37.56
N TRP A 289 33.89 11.50 -38.27
CA TRP A 289 33.85 11.73 -39.72
C TRP A 289 34.31 13.14 -40.09
N VAL A 290 33.82 14.17 -39.38
CA VAL A 290 34.24 15.57 -39.57
C VAL A 290 35.73 15.72 -39.29
N TRP A 291 36.23 15.16 -38.19
CA TRP A 291 37.65 15.20 -37.84
C TRP A 291 38.52 14.55 -38.92
N TYR A 292 38.12 13.39 -39.44
CA TYR A 292 38.83 12.71 -40.52
C TYR A 292 38.85 13.55 -41.80
N ARG A 293 37.71 14.14 -42.18
CA ARG A 293 37.58 15.06 -43.32
C ARG A 293 38.49 16.28 -43.19
N LEU A 294 38.54 16.91 -42.02
CA LEU A 294 39.38 18.09 -41.76
C LEU A 294 40.86 17.74 -41.75
N ARG A 295 41.24 16.57 -41.23
CA ARG A 295 42.63 16.11 -41.22
C ARG A 295 43.15 15.74 -42.61
N GLY A 296 42.31 15.18 -43.46
CA GLY A 296 42.64 14.86 -44.86
C GLY A 296 42.79 16.08 -45.77
N TRP A 297 42.45 17.29 -45.31
CA TRP A 297 42.65 18.55 -46.05
C TRP A 297 43.96 19.26 -45.66
N ALA A 298 44.59 18.84 -44.56
CA ALA A 298 45.82 19.45 -44.03
C ALA A 298 47.11 18.70 -44.44
N SER A 299 46.98 17.67 -45.28
CA SER A 299 48.07 16.85 -45.86
C SER A 299 48.07 16.97 -47.38
#